data_AF-A0A7L3M3V6-F1
#
_entry.id   AF-A0A7L3M3V6-F1
#
_cell.length_a   1.000
_cell.length_b   1.000
_cell.length_c   1.000
_cell.angle_alpha   90.00
_cell.angle_beta   90.00
_cell.angle_gamma   90.00
#
_symmetry.space_group_name_H-M   'P 1'
#
loop_
_entity.id
_entity.type
_entity.pdbx_description
1 polymer ?
#
loop_
_entity_poly.entity_id
_entity_poly.type
_entity_poly.pdbx_seq_one_letter_code
_entity_poly.pdbx_strand_id
1 'polypeptide(L)' 'QELELLDSSNTIFKLMGPVLVKQEMEEAKTTVAKRLEYINGEIKRYEQQMQELERRSEQQRETLGKLQQELQKAQGKA' A
#
# COMPACT_ATOMS: atom_id res chain seq x y z
N GLN A 1 1.97 17.17 -11.91
CA GLN A 1 3.30 17.72 -12.27
C GLN A 1 3.47 17.86 -13.78
N GLU A 2 3.72 16.83 -14.61
CA GLU A 2 3.91 17.07 -16.06
C GLU A 2 2.64 17.56 -16.79
N LEU A 3 1.47 16.98 -16.49
CA LEU A 3 0.18 17.42 -17.07
C LEU A 3 -0.25 18.84 -16.63
N GLU A 4 0.38 19.39 -15.60
CA GLU A 4 0.11 20.77 -15.13
C GLU A 4 0.89 21.82 -15.92
N LEU A 5 1.95 21.40 -16.64
CA LEU A 5 2.81 22.28 -17.44
C LEU A 5 2.29 22.47 -18.87
N LEU A 6 1.25 21.73 -19.25
CA LEU A 6 0.72 21.70 -20.60
C LEU A 6 -0.43 22.68 -20.77
N ASP A 7 -0.49 23.33 -21.92
CA ASP A 7 -1.54 24.27 -22.30
C ASP A 7 -2.46 23.70 -23.41
N SER A 8 -3.42 24.50 -23.85
CA SER A 8 -4.42 24.10 -24.85
C SER A 8 -3.85 23.86 -26.25
N SER A 9 -2.60 24.23 -26.52
CA SER A 9 -1.91 23.94 -27.78
C SER A 9 -1.33 22.51 -27.81
N ASN A 10 -1.16 21.88 -26.65
CA ASN A 10 -0.61 20.54 -26.55
C ASN A 10 -1.69 19.47 -26.80
N THR A 11 -1.35 18.46 -27.60
CA THR A 11 -2.23 17.30 -27.81
C THR A 11 -1.82 16.16 -26.90
N ILE A 12 -2.79 15.64 -26.13
CA ILE A 12 -2.58 14.49 -25.26
C ILE A 12 -2.99 13.20 -25.97
N PHE A 13 -2.17 12.16 -25.80
CA PHE A 13 -2.49 10.82 -26.25
C PHE A 13 -2.38 9.83 -25.10
N LYS A 14 -3.23 8.81 -25.14
CA LYS A 14 -3.23 7.68 -24.21
C LYS A 14 -2.87 6.41 -24.96
N LEU A 15 -1.85 5.71 -24.49
CA LEU A 15 -1.49 4.38 -24.97
C LEU A 15 -2.36 3.33 -24.27
N MET A 16 -3.07 2.51 -25.05
CA MET A 16 -3.88 1.38 -24.57
C MET A 16 -3.52 0.13 -25.38
N GLY A 17 -2.76 -0.78 -24.77
CA GLY A 17 -2.21 -1.92 -25.49
C GLY A 17 -1.37 -1.45 -26.69
N PRO A 18 -1.61 -1.98 -27.91
CA PRO A 18 -0.88 -1.55 -29.10
C PRO A 18 -1.42 -0.25 -29.75
N VAL A 19 -2.43 0.39 -29.18
CA VAL A 19 -3.12 1.53 -29.81
C VAL A 19 -2.85 2.83 -29.06
N LEU A 20 -2.59 3.90 -29.81
CA LEU A 20 -2.47 5.26 -29.31
C LEU A 20 -3.72 6.07 -29.68
N VAL A 21 -4.46 6.55 -28.68
CA VAL A 21 -5.70 7.32 -28.89
C VAL A 21 -5.55 8.75 -28.40
N LYS A 22 -6.14 9.71 -29.10
CA LYS A 22 -6.22 11.10 -28.63
C LYS A 22 -7.10 11.13 -27.37
N GLN A 23 -6.67 11.87 -26.35
CA GLN A 23 -7.40 12.04 -25.10
C GLN A 23 -7.51 13.53 -24.77
N GLU A 24 -8.62 13.92 -24.14
CA GLU A 24 -8.80 15.28 -23.64
C GLU A 24 -7.95 15.52 -22.38
N MET A 25 -7.39 16.73 -22.28
CA MET A 25 -6.49 17.12 -21.19
C MET A 25 -7.12 16.92 -19.81
N GLU A 26 -8.37 17.34 -19.64
CA GLU A 26 -9.08 17.27 -18.35
C GLU A 26 -9.38 15.83 -17.94
N GLU A 27 -9.66 14.94 -18.90
CA GLU A 27 -9.83 13.52 -18.64
C GLU A 27 -8.50 12.86 -18.23
N ALA A 28 -7.40 13.26 -18.88
CA ALA A 28 -6.06 12.78 -18.53
C ALA A 28 -5.69 13.18 -17.10
N LYS A 29 -5.88 14.46 -16.74
CA LYS A 29 -5.67 14.96 -15.37
C LYS A 29 -6.50 14.20 -14.35
N THR A 30 -7.80 14.05 -14.59
CA THR A 30 -8.71 13.32 -13.69
C THR A 30 -8.29 11.85 -13.53
N THR A 31 -7.88 11.20 -14.62
CA THR A 31 -7.43 9.80 -14.59
C THR A 31 -6.15 9.65 -13.78
N VAL A 32 -5.18 10.53 -13.97
CA VAL A 32 -3.92 10.53 -13.22
C VAL A 32 -4.18 10.81 -11.74
N ALA A 33 -5.00 11.80 -11.41
CA ALA A 33 -5.37 12.12 -10.03
C ALA A 33 -6.01 10.92 -9.31
N LYS A 34 -7.00 10.27 -9.93
CA LYS A 34 -7.65 9.08 -9.37
C LYS A 34 -6.69 7.91 -9.18
N ARG A 35 -5.75 7.71 -10.11
CA ARG A 35 -4.72 6.67 -9.97
C ARG A 35 -3.77 6.94 -8.83
N LEU A 36 -3.34 8.19 -8.65
CA LEU A 36 -2.49 8.59 -7.52
C LEU A 36 -3.23 8.41 -6.19
N GLU A 37 -4.50 8.81 -6.12
CA GLU A 37 -5.34 8.60 -4.94
C GLU A 37 -5.45 7.10 -4.61
N TYR A 38 -5.73 6.26 -5.60
CA TYR A 38 -5.80 4.81 -5.41
C TYR A 38 -4.47 4.22 -4.91
N ILE A 39 -3.35 4.58 -5.54
CA ILE A 39 -2.01 4.12 -5.14
C ILE A 39 -1.72 4.53 -3.69
N ASN A 40 -1.98 5.78 -3.32
CA ASN A 40 -1.78 6.27 -1.97
C ASN A 40 -2.71 5.57 -0.96
N GLY A 41 -3.95 5.25 -1.37
CA GLY A 41 -4.88 4.46 -0.57
C GLY A 41 -4.37 3.05 -0.31
N GLU A 42 -3.83 2.38 -1.34
CA GLU A 42 -3.24 1.05 -1.22
C GLU A 42 -2.00 1.05 -0.33
N ILE A 43 -1.13 2.05 -0.44
CA ILE A 43 0.03 2.21 0.45
C ILE A 43 -0.42 2.25 1.92
N LYS A 44 -1.38 3.13 2.25
CA LYS A 44 -1.93 3.24 3.61
C LYS A 44 -2.56 1.93 4.09
N ARG A 45 -3.27 1.22 3.21
CA ARG A 45 -3.86 -0.09 3.54
C ARG A 45 -2.78 -1.10 3.91
N TYR A 46 -1.69 -1.17 3.16
CA TYR A 46 -0.57 -2.06 3.46
C TYR A 46 0.17 -1.67 4.74
N GLU A 47 0.39 -0.38 4.99
CA GLU A 47 0.99 0.10 6.24
C GLU A 47 0.18 -0.33 7.47
N GLN A 48 -1.15 -0.20 7.42
CA GLN A 48 -2.04 -0.67 8.49
C GLN A 48 -1.98 -2.20 8.68
N GLN A 49 -1.94 -2.96 7.57
CA GLN A 49 -1.80 -4.41 7.62
C GLN A 49 -0.47 -4.83 8.24
N MET A 50 0.62 -4.15 7.91
CA MET A 50 1.94 -4.40 8.50
C MET A 50 1.92 -4.16 10.02
N GLN A 51 1.39 -3.02 10.46
CA GLN A 51 1.29 -2.71 11.90
C GLN A 51 0.48 -3.74 12.68
N GLU A 52 -0.65 -4.19 12.14
CA GLU A 52 -1.46 -5.21 12.80
C GLU A 52 -0.75 -6.58 12.84
N LEU A 53 -0.04 -6.96 11.78
CA LEU A 53 0.75 -8.19 11.75
C LEU A 53 1.91 -8.15 12.74
N GLU A 54 2.61 -7.02 12.85
CA GLU A 54 3.66 -6.81 13.84
C GLU A 54 3.11 -6.93 15.27
N ARG A 55 1.99 -6.25 15.57
CA ARG A 55 1.31 -6.33 16.87
C ARG A 55 0.92 -7.77 17.23
N ARG A 56 0.35 -8.50 16.27
CA ARG A 56 -0.01 -9.92 16.46
C ARG A 56 1.20 -10.81 16.69
N SER A 57 2.28 -10.57 15.96
CA SER A 57 3.54 -11.30 16.10
C SER A 57 4.12 -11.11 17.51
N GLU A 58 4.14 -9.87 18.00
CA GLU A 58 4.66 -9.57 19.34
C GLU A 58 3.79 -10.19 20.45
N GLN A 59 2.46 -10.13 20.33
CA GLN A 59 1.55 -10.77 21.28
C GLN A 59 1.77 -12.30 21.35
N GLN A 60 2.01 -12.93 20.20
CA GLN A 60 2.32 -14.36 20.14
C GLN A 60 3.69 -14.66 20.77
N ARG A 61 4.70 -13.83 20.52
CA ARG A 61 6.03 -13.94 21.12
C ARG A 61 5.97 -13.89 22.65
N GLU A 62 5.22 -12.94 23.22
CA GLU A 62 5.02 -12.85 24.67
C GLU A 62 4.34 -14.09 25.25
N THR A 63 3.30 -14.58 24.56
CA THR A 63 2.56 -15.78 24.99
C THR A 63 3.46 -17.01 25.00
N LEU A 64 4.25 -17.19 23.94
CA LEU A 64 5.24 -18.28 23.86
C LEU A 64 6.30 -18.16 24.96
N GLY A 65 6.79 -16.94 25.24
CA GLY A 65 7.75 -16.70 26.32
C GLY A 65 7.20 -17.09 27.69
N LYS A 66 5.94 -16.75 28.00
CA LYS A 66 5.27 -17.15 29.25
C LYS A 66 5.16 -18.67 29.37
N LEU A 67 4.70 -19.34 28.32
CA LEU A 67 4.59 -20.81 28.29
C LEU A 67 5.93 -21.51 28.47
N GLN A 68 7.00 -21.01 27.84
CA GLN A 68 8.35 -21.54 28.02
C GLN A 68 8.84 -21.39 29.46
N GLN A 69 8.59 -20.24 30.09
CA GLN A 69 8.95 -20.01 31.50
C GLN A 69 8.18 -20.94 32.45
N GLU A 70 6.89 -21.16 32.21
CA GLU A 70 6.06 -22.08 33.00
C GLU A 70 6.56 -23.52 32.89
N LEU A 71 6.89 -23.97 31.67
CA LEU A 71 7.44 -25.30 31.43
C LEU A 71 8.77 -25.50 32.17
N GLN A 72 9.68 -24.53 32.11
CA GLN A 72 10.96 -24.60 32.80
C GLN A 72 10.79 -24.66 34.33
N LYS A 73 9.85 -23.87 34.88
CA LYS A 73 9.52 -23.92 36.32
C LYS A 73 8.91 -25.25 36.74
N ALA A 74 8.11 -25.87 35.88
CA ALA A 74 7.52 -27.18 36.15
C ALA A 74 8.58 -28.30 36.11
N GLN A 75 9.52 -28.25 35.17
CA GLN A 75 10.60 -29.23 35.03
C GLN A 75 11.66 -29.11 36.14
N GLY A 76 11.98 -27.91 36.61
CA GLY A 76 12.93 -27.70 37.72
C GLY A 76 12.39 -28.06 39.11
N LYS A 77 11.12 -28.46 39.22
CA LYS A 77 10.48 -28.94 40.45
C LYS A 77 10.39 -30.47 40.55
N ALA A 78 10.89 -31.19 39.54
CA ALA A 78 11.00 -32.65 39.52
C ALA A 78 12.38 -33.11 40.01
#